data_AF-U6MZH4-F1
#
_entry.id   AF-U6MZH4-F1
#
_cell.length_a   1.000
_cell.length_b   1.000
_cell.length_c   1.000
_cell.angle_alpha   90.00
_cell.angle_beta   90.00
_cell.angle_gamma   90.00
#
_symmetry.space_group_name_H-M   'P 1'
#
loop_
_entity.id
_entity.type
_entity.pdbx_description
1 polymer ?
#
loop_
_entity_poly.entity_id
_entity_poly.type
_entity_poly.pdbx_seq_one_letter_code
_entity_poly.pdbx_strand_id
1 'polypeptide(L)'
;MASGATGRGPWRPGEANEAAAAAAAAFLPRLLQQPAHAAADFQRHQQAHEQLQHLQQQQLQQLQQQQLHMLQQQQQRQQQQPRPKTVAWQPSSSTDDELNAAYYEAQAKIEVTAHCRPKEEIFQAFKEAIRMRPVLSPKHRELLANTVKGLVTDRQVSYHMVSAMGAAMKAAAAAWSAAGEKGAAAAVQQAAAAAAAALTAAGVSPQEAGQLAADTALTRGVGAARNLVLQHKVQQQRQQNAAAAAAALERAQAAAAAAAAAADREDSSSGGTDESSGDLFSSSGADSSSSSSSSSSSSSSGIAPDSAAALSRGVPIPQQLMEAAAAEELLPFAAYFLKRIEFFLKQLIKEVQDLSRKEAKVFYLQLDADVARYAAQIATDAEEVKEFRKMSLELYRSALSLLQQKQKEIKEKEQQSSAEAEDQVPLSLKMGLVLNYAVLLHDEPNGVEQAIDALAAQFREAVENVVHISDTEESRRVVMVMSLLRGNVEAWCEEANRKDATKLLGLDGSAALL
;
A
#
# COMPACT_ATOMS: atom_id res chain seq x y z
N MET A 1 -19.53 -15.78 -69.10
CA MET A 1 -20.53 -15.22 -70.05
C MET A 1 -20.99 -13.87 -69.50
N ALA A 2 -20.90 -12.82 -70.33
CA ALA A 2 -21.47 -11.44 -70.29
C ALA A 2 -21.33 -10.60 -68.98
N SER A 3 -20.70 -9.41 -68.92
CA SER A 3 -20.79 -8.12 -69.67
C SER A 3 -21.83 -7.12 -69.11
N GLY A 4 -21.38 -5.87 -68.89
CA GLY A 4 -22.26 -4.68 -68.73
C GLY A 4 -21.59 -3.47 -68.06
N ALA A 5 -21.32 -2.40 -68.82
CA ALA A 5 -20.63 -1.17 -68.43
C ALA A 5 -21.50 0.09 -68.62
N THR A 6 -21.23 1.18 -67.88
CA THR A 6 -21.41 2.64 -68.20
C THR A 6 -20.87 3.45 -66.99
N GLY A 7 -20.12 4.56 -67.02
CA GLY A 7 -19.87 5.63 -67.99
C GLY A 7 -20.29 6.99 -67.38
N ARG A 8 -19.36 7.85 -66.90
CA ARG A 8 -19.61 9.28 -66.58
C ARG A 8 -18.37 10.14 -66.87
N GLY A 9 -18.62 11.29 -67.52
CA GLY A 9 -17.62 12.26 -68.02
C GLY A 9 -17.25 13.40 -67.04
N PRO A 10 -16.43 14.38 -67.49
CA PRO A 10 -15.68 15.28 -66.61
C PRO A 10 -16.37 16.62 -66.33
N TRP A 11 -16.12 17.16 -65.13
CA TRP A 11 -16.61 18.44 -64.60
C TRP A 11 -15.72 19.63 -65.02
N ARG A 12 -16.34 20.79 -65.25
CA ARG A 12 -15.67 22.09 -65.50
C ARG A 12 -15.48 22.87 -64.18
N PRO A 13 -14.34 23.54 -63.95
CA PRO A 13 -14.10 24.40 -62.79
C PRO A 13 -14.47 25.86 -63.09
N GLY A 14 -15.31 26.49 -62.26
CA GLY A 14 -15.63 27.91 -62.42
C GLY A 14 -16.50 28.57 -61.34
N GLU A 15 -17.33 27.84 -60.60
CA GLU A 15 -18.37 28.45 -59.75
C GLU A 15 -18.01 28.61 -58.26
N ALA A 16 -16.80 28.21 -57.82
CA ALA A 16 -16.45 28.21 -56.40
C ALA A 16 -16.00 29.57 -55.81
N ASN A 17 -15.75 30.59 -56.63
CA ASN A 17 -15.11 31.83 -56.16
C ASN A 17 -16.05 32.98 -55.76
N GLU A 18 -17.34 32.94 -56.13
CA GLU A 18 -18.28 34.01 -55.72
C GLU A 18 -18.92 33.77 -54.35
N ALA A 19 -19.06 32.51 -53.92
CA ALA A 19 -19.63 32.17 -52.61
C ALA A 19 -18.69 32.49 -51.43
N ALA A 20 -17.36 32.42 -51.64
CA ALA A 20 -16.38 32.70 -50.60
C ALA A 20 -16.24 34.20 -50.29
N ALA A 21 -16.48 35.07 -51.26
CA ALA A 21 -16.35 36.53 -51.08
C ALA A 21 -17.52 37.13 -50.28
N ALA A 22 -18.73 36.56 -50.38
CA ALA A 22 -19.90 37.03 -49.64
C ALA A 22 -19.86 36.68 -48.14
N ALA A 23 -19.21 35.58 -47.76
CA ALA A 23 -19.10 35.16 -46.35
C ALA A 23 -18.12 36.03 -45.53
N ALA A 24 -17.09 36.60 -46.17
CA ALA A 24 -16.08 37.41 -45.49
C ALA A 24 -16.60 38.81 -45.07
N ALA A 25 -17.59 39.37 -45.78
CA ALA A 25 -18.11 40.71 -45.50
C ALA A 25 -19.04 40.78 -44.28
N ALA A 26 -19.62 39.64 -43.83
CA ALA A 26 -20.54 39.60 -42.70
C ALA A 26 -19.85 39.42 -41.33
N PHE A 27 -18.56 39.07 -41.30
CA PHE A 27 -17.87 38.69 -40.06
C PHE A 27 -17.08 39.83 -39.38
N LEU A 28 -16.76 40.89 -40.12
CA LEU A 28 -15.92 42.00 -39.63
C LEU A 28 -16.57 42.93 -38.57
N PRO A 29 -17.89 43.14 -38.50
CA PRO A 29 -18.47 43.99 -37.45
C PRO A 29 -18.53 43.33 -36.06
N ARG A 30 -18.40 42.00 -35.96
CA ARG A 30 -18.64 41.24 -34.71
C ARG A 30 -17.40 41.12 -33.80
N LEU A 31 -16.20 41.42 -34.33
CA LEU A 31 -14.93 41.37 -33.59
C LEU A 31 -14.60 42.66 -32.81
N LEU A 32 -15.36 43.74 -32.99
CA LEU A 32 -15.10 45.04 -32.34
C LEU A 32 -15.92 45.30 -31.08
N GLN A 33 -16.77 44.36 -30.62
CA GLN A 33 -17.57 44.50 -29.38
C GLN A 33 -17.10 43.62 -28.20
N GLN A 34 -15.98 42.91 -28.31
CA GLN A 34 -15.50 42.01 -27.24
C GLN A 34 -14.67 42.60 -26.07
N PRO A 35 -14.21 43.87 -26.01
CA PRO A 35 -13.33 44.29 -24.92
C PRO A 35 -14.05 44.55 -23.57
N ALA A 36 -15.37 44.71 -23.56
CA ALA A 36 -16.11 45.05 -22.34
C ALA A 36 -16.34 43.85 -21.39
N HIS A 37 -16.52 42.64 -21.94
CA HIS A 37 -16.77 41.45 -21.12
C HIS A 37 -15.48 40.92 -20.46
N ALA A 38 -14.34 40.99 -21.15
CA ALA A 38 -13.06 40.56 -20.60
C ALA A 38 -12.60 41.40 -19.40
N ALA A 39 -12.92 42.69 -19.38
CA ALA A 39 -12.60 43.57 -18.25
C ALA A 39 -13.45 43.24 -17.01
N ALA A 40 -14.73 42.91 -17.20
CA ALA A 40 -15.63 42.53 -16.10
C ALA A 40 -15.23 41.19 -15.47
N ASP A 41 -14.79 40.22 -16.26
CA ASP A 41 -14.36 38.91 -15.76
C ASP A 41 -13.00 38.99 -15.04
N PHE A 42 -12.08 39.84 -15.52
CA PHE A 42 -10.83 40.12 -14.81
C PHE A 42 -11.09 40.73 -13.42
N GLN A 43 -12.02 41.69 -13.34
CA GLN A 43 -12.36 42.35 -12.08
C GLN A 43 -13.04 41.40 -11.08
N ARG A 44 -13.86 40.45 -11.56
CA ARG A 44 -14.44 39.38 -10.71
C ARG A 44 -13.36 38.43 -10.19
N HIS A 45 -12.40 38.04 -11.03
CA HIS A 45 -11.29 37.19 -10.59
C HIS A 45 -10.41 37.89 -9.54
N GLN A 46 -10.17 39.18 -9.69
CA GLN A 46 -9.41 39.96 -8.72
C GLN A 46 -10.15 40.04 -7.37
N GLN A 47 -11.45 40.30 -7.37
CA GLN A 47 -12.27 40.30 -6.15
C GLN A 47 -12.33 38.92 -5.47
N ALA A 48 -12.43 37.84 -6.25
CA ALA A 48 -12.41 36.48 -5.72
C ALA A 48 -11.05 36.15 -5.07
N HIS A 49 -9.95 36.61 -5.64
CA HIS A 49 -8.62 36.41 -5.08
C HIS A 49 -8.44 37.17 -3.75
N GLU A 50 -8.92 38.42 -3.67
CA GLU A 50 -8.88 39.22 -2.44
C GLU A 50 -9.74 38.60 -1.33
N GLN A 51 -10.92 38.06 -1.65
CA GLN A 51 -11.76 37.34 -0.68
C GLN A 51 -11.06 36.09 -0.14
N LEU A 52 -10.35 35.36 -1.00
CA LEU A 52 -9.64 34.14 -0.62
C LEU A 52 -8.44 34.46 0.28
N GLN A 53 -7.71 35.55 0.01
CA GLN A 53 -6.65 36.04 0.89
C GLN A 53 -7.19 36.46 2.27
N HIS A 54 -8.35 37.13 2.30
CA HIS A 54 -8.97 37.55 3.55
C HIS A 54 -9.43 36.34 4.39
N LEU A 55 -10.00 35.32 3.75
CA LEU A 55 -10.40 34.07 4.41
C LEU A 55 -9.19 33.33 5.00
N GLN A 56 -8.09 33.28 4.25
CA GLN A 56 -6.85 32.64 4.69
C GLN A 56 -6.25 33.38 5.90
N GLN A 57 -6.26 34.71 5.89
CA GLN A 57 -5.79 35.52 7.01
C GLN A 57 -6.65 35.32 8.26
N GLN A 58 -7.97 35.21 8.09
CA GLN A 58 -8.90 34.95 9.19
C GLN A 58 -8.68 33.57 9.83
N GLN A 59 -8.42 32.53 9.04
CA GLN A 59 -8.06 31.20 9.56
C GLN A 59 -6.76 31.24 10.37
N LEU A 60 -5.75 31.95 9.88
CA LEU A 60 -4.46 32.05 10.56
C LEU A 60 -4.61 32.74 11.93
N GLN A 61 -5.46 33.75 11.99
CA GLN A 61 -5.75 34.48 13.23
C GLN A 61 -6.52 33.62 14.25
N GLN A 62 -7.48 32.80 13.79
CA GLN A 62 -8.18 31.84 14.65
C GLN A 62 -7.22 30.79 15.23
N LEU A 63 -6.30 30.28 14.41
CA LEU A 63 -5.33 29.28 14.86
C LEU A 63 -4.37 29.84 15.91
N GLN A 64 -3.97 31.11 15.76
CA GLN A 64 -3.14 31.80 16.75
C GLN A 64 -3.90 32.01 18.09
N GLN A 65 -5.19 32.33 18.05
CA GLN A 65 -6.01 32.44 19.27
C GLN A 65 -6.17 31.09 19.98
N GLN A 66 -6.34 30.00 19.23
CA GLN A 66 -6.42 28.65 19.82
C GLN A 66 -5.11 28.26 20.51
N GLN A 67 -3.94 28.58 19.92
CA GLN A 67 -2.65 28.32 20.57
C GLN A 67 -2.48 29.10 21.87
N LEU A 68 -2.88 30.38 21.90
CA LEU A 68 -2.85 31.19 23.12
C LEU A 68 -3.76 30.63 24.20
N HIS A 69 -4.95 30.16 23.83
CA HIS A 69 -5.88 29.55 24.78
C HIS A 69 -5.32 28.24 25.37
N MET A 70 -4.69 27.41 24.55
CA MET A 70 -4.05 26.16 24.99
C MET A 70 -2.91 26.44 25.99
N LEU A 71 -2.06 27.43 25.70
CA LEU A 71 -0.97 27.86 26.58
C LEU A 71 -1.50 28.37 27.94
N GLN A 72 -2.56 29.17 27.92
CA GLN A 72 -3.18 29.68 29.15
C GLN A 72 -3.76 28.54 30.00
N GLN A 73 -4.41 27.56 29.36
CA GLN A 73 -4.98 26.41 30.05
C GLN A 73 -3.88 25.51 30.66
N GLN A 74 -2.75 25.35 29.96
CA GLN A 74 -1.59 24.62 30.49
C GLN A 74 -0.98 25.33 31.71
N GLN A 75 -0.91 26.66 31.69
CA GLN A 75 -0.40 27.45 32.80
C GLN A 75 -1.32 27.37 34.03
N GLN A 76 -2.65 27.34 33.82
CA GLN A 76 -3.61 27.11 34.91
C GLN A 76 -3.48 25.70 35.52
N ARG A 77 -3.27 24.65 34.70
CA ARG A 77 -3.02 23.30 35.23
C ARG A 77 -1.75 23.22 36.07
N GLN A 78 -0.70 23.96 35.71
CA GLN A 78 0.52 24.00 36.51
C GLN A 78 0.32 24.71 37.86
N GLN A 79 -0.52 25.75 37.92
CA GLN A 79 -0.83 26.45 39.17
C GLN A 79 -1.78 25.67 40.09
N GLN A 80 -2.60 24.79 39.53
CA GLN A 80 -3.53 23.94 40.30
C GLN A 80 -2.93 22.61 40.76
N GLN A 81 -1.66 22.29 40.45
CA GLN A 81 -1.02 21.13 41.06
C GLN A 81 -0.82 21.38 42.56
N PRO A 82 -1.46 20.59 43.44
CA PRO A 82 -1.27 20.73 44.88
C PRO A 82 0.20 20.40 45.21
N ARG A 83 0.89 21.31 45.91
CA ARG A 83 2.20 21.03 46.47
C ARG A 83 2.12 19.73 47.29
N PRO A 84 3.01 18.74 47.05
CA PRO A 84 2.97 17.50 47.80
C PRO A 84 3.19 17.81 49.28
N LYS A 85 2.16 17.57 50.10
CA LYS A 85 2.31 17.55 51.55
C LYS A 85 3.20 16.37 51.86
N THR A 86 4.39 16.65 52.38
CA THR A 86 5.31 15.68 52.96
C THR A 86 4.61 15.03 54.16
N VAL A 87 3.89 13.94 53.91
CA VAL A 87 3.39 13.05 54.94
C VAL A 87 4.55 12.13 55.31
N ALA A 88 4.98 12.20 56.56
CA ALA A 88 5.98 11.30 57.11
C ALA A 88 5.46 9.86 57.03
N TRP A 89 6.09 9.06 56.17
CA TRP A 89 5.79 7.63 56.00
C TRP A 89 6.24 6.88 57.25
N GLN A 90 5.28 6.31 57.96
CA GLN A 90 5.53 5.14 58.81
C GLN A 90 5.51 3.89 57.90
N PRO A 91 6.52 3.01 57.92
CA PRO A 91 6.55 1.84 57.08
C PRO A 91 5.60 0.78 57.65
N SER A 92 4.41 0.67 57.08
CA SER A 92 3.60 -0.54 57.20
C SER A 92 4.21 -1.60 56.28
N SER A 93 4.85 -2.61 56.84
CA SER A 93 5.44 -3.75 56.14
C SER A 93 4.35 -4.69 55.62
N SER A 94 3.60 -4.26 54.60
CA SER A 94 2.70 -5.12 53.86
C SER A 94 3.43 -5.62 52.59
N THR A 95 3.40 -6.93 52.34
CA THR A 95 4.01 -7.57 51.17
C THR A 95 3.43 -7.08 49.85
N ASP A 96 2.21 -6.53 49.88
CA ASP A 96 1.53 -6.00 48.69
C ASP A 96 2.10 -4.65 48.25
N ASP A 97 2.63 -3.85 49.18
CA ASP A 97 3.27 -2.57 48.85
C ASP A 97 4.61 -2.77 48.13
N GLU A 98 5.36 -3.82 48.49
CA GLU A 98 6.63 -4.16 47.86
C GLU A 98 6.45 -4.68 46.42
N LEU A 99 5.45 -5.53 46.19
CA LEU A 99 5.10 -6.00 44.84
C LEU A 99 4.59 -4.86 43.94
N ASN A 100 3.80 -3.94 44.50
CA ASN A 100 3.33 -2.77 43.76
C ASN A 100 4.49 -1.81 43.43
N ALA A 101 5.42 -1.58 44.36
CA ALA A 101 6.61 -0.76 44.12
C ALA A 101 7.48 -1.34 42.99
N ALA A 102 7.76 -2.64 43.03
CA ALA A 102 8.51 -3.32 41.98
C ALA A 102 7.79 -3.24 40.61
N TYR A 103 6.46 -3.34 40.59
CA TYR A 103 5.68 -3.17 39.37
C TYR A 103 5.80 -1.77 38.76
N TYR A 104 5.67 -0.72 39.58
CA TYR A 104 5.82 0.65 39.10
C TYR A 104 7.25 0.95 38.66
N GLU A 105 8.25 0.40 39.35
CA GLU A 105 9.65 0.48 38.93
C GLU A 105 9.85 -0.20 37.56
N ALA A 106 9.26 -1.38 37.34
CA ALA A 106 9.33 -2.05 36.04
C ALA A 106 8.60 -1.28 34.93
N GLN A 107 7.45 -0.66 35.22
CA GLN A 107 6.77 0.22 34.26
C GLN A 107 7.61 1.45 33.93
N ALA A 108 8.16 2.12 34.95
CA ALA A 108 9.06 3.26 34.74
C ALA A 108 10.30 2.85 33.94
N LYS A 109 10.85 1.66 34.22
CA LYS A 109 11.95 1.06 33.44
C LYS A 109 11.54 0.84 31.99
N ILE A 110 10.33 0.37 31.69
CA ILE A 110 9.84 0.26 30.30
C ILE A 110 9.80 1.64 29.64
N GLU A 111 9.21 2.65 30.29
CA GLU A 111 9.08 3.98 29.70
C GLU A 111 10.44 4.66 29.47
N VAL A 112 11.36 4.56 30.43
CA VAL A 112 12.73 5.11 30.30
C VAL A 112 13.51 4.35 29.21
N THR A 113 13.44 3.02 29.22
CA THR A 113 14.12 2.16 28.23
C THR A 113 13.58 2.42 26.82
N ALA A 114 12.28 2.67 26.67
CA ALA A 114 11.64 2.93 25.37
C ALA A 114 12.19 4.15 24.63
N HIS A 115 12.70 5.15 25.34
CA HIS A 115 13.21 6.38 24.71
C HIS A 115 14.68 6.27 24.27
N CYS A 116 15.45 5.34 24.82
CA CYS A 116 16.92 5.41 24.75
C CYS A 116 17.65 4.07 24.52
N ARG A 117 16.95 2.94 24.41
CA ARG A 117 17.59 1.60 24.45
C ARG A 117 17.28 0.73 23.23
N PRO A 118 18.14 -0.27 22.93
CA PRO A 118 17.86 -1.25 21.90
C PRO A 118 16.55 -2.01 22.19
N LYS A 119 15.84 -2.40 21.13
CA LYS A 119 14.51 -3.03 21.22
C LYS A 119 14.52 -4.33 22.05
N GLU A 120 15.64 -5.05 22.06
CA GLU A 120 15.84 -6.25 22.87
C GLU A 120 15.79 -5.95 24.38
N GLU A 121 16.38 -4.83 24.83
CA GLU A 121 16.31 -4.41 26.24
C GLU A 121 14.88 -3.99 26.62
N ILE A 122 14.17 -3.29 25.72
CA ILE A 122 12.77 -2.93 25.91
C ILE A 122 11.92 -4.21 26.05
N PHE A 123 12.11 -5.19 25.17
CA PHE A 123 11.36 -6.44 25.22
C PHE A 123 11.66 -7.25 26.48
N GLN A 124 12.91 -7.27 26.94
CA GLN A 124 13.27 -7.92 28.19
C GLN A 124 12.65 -7.23 29.42
N ALA A 125 12.59 -5.90 29.44
CA ALA A 125 11.88 -5.15 30.48
C ALA A 125 10.38 -5.47 30.48
N PHE A 126 9.76 -5.64 29.30
CA PHE A 126 8.38 -6.13 29.20
C PHE A 126 8.21 -7.54 29.78
N LYS A 127 9.13 -8.47 29.50
CA LYS A 127 9.08 -9.82 30.08
C LYS A 127 9.12 -9.79 31.60
N GLU A 128 9.95 -8.95 32.19
CA GLU A 128 10.01 -8.74 33.65
C GLU A 128 8.68 -8.17 34.19
N ALA A 129 8.16 -7.12 33.56
CA ALA A 129 6.89 -6.51 33.98
C ALA A 129 5.70 -7.47 33.87
N ILE A 130 5.59 -8.22 32.77
CA ILE A 130 4.51 -9.19 32.53
C ILE A 130 4.61 -10.39 33.48
N ARG A 131 5.82 -10.76 33.91
CA ARG A 131 6.03 -11.79 34.95
C ARG A 131 5.45 -11.34 36.29
N MET A 132 5.64 -10.07 36.65
CA MET A 132 5.11 -9.51 37.90
C MET A 132 3.61 -9.28 37.84
N ARG A 133 3.10 -8.68 36.75
CA ARG A 133 1.67 -8.47 36.55
C ARG A 133 1.25 -8.85 35.12
N PRO A 134 0.35 -9.83 34.94
CA PRO A 134 -0.11 -10.29 33.63
C PRO A 134 -0.72 -9.19 32.74
N VAL A 135 -1.36 -8.22 33.38
CA VAL A 135 -2.16 -7.19 32.71
C VAL A 135 -1.31 -5.99 32.36
N LEU A 136 -1.16 -5.73 31.06
CA LEU A 136 -0.56 -4.52 30.53
C LEU A 136 -1.62 -3.46 30.25
N SER A 137 -1.29 -2.21 30.50
CA SER A 137 -2.12 -1.07 30.05
C SER A 137 -2.20 -1.01 28.52
N PRO A 138 -3.22 -0.36 27.94
CA PRO A 138 -3.31 -0.17 26.48
C PRO A 138 -2.04 0.44 25.88
N LYS A 139 -1.48 1.48 26.52
CA LYS A 139 -0.21 2.12 26.14
C LYS A 139 0.96 1.13 26.12
N HIS A 140 1.07 0.28 27.16
CA HIS A 140 2.12 -0.74 27.25
C HIS A 140 1.94 -1.87 26.23
N ARG A 141 0.70 -2.25 25.89
CA ARG A 141 0.42 -3.22 24.83
C ARG A 141 0.83 -2.69 23.46
N GLU A 142 0.47 -1.44 23.15
CA GLU A 142 0.87 -0.79 21.90
C GLU A 142 2.40 -0.68 21.79
N LEU A 143 3.06 -0.26 22.87
CA LEU A 143 4.52 -0.19 22.91
C LEU A 143 5.17 -1.58 22.74
N LEU A 144 4.66 -2.61 23.41
CA LEU A 144 5.13 -3.99 23.25
C LEU A 144 4.97 -4.47 21.80
N ALA A 145 3.80 -4.25 21.19
CA ALA A 145 3.56 -4.61 19.79
C ALA A 145 4.53 -3.89 18.85
N ASN A 146 4.78 -2.60 19.06
CA ASN A 146 5.76 -1.82 18.30
C ASN A 146 7.20 -2.32 18.50
N THR A 147 7.57 -2.70 19.72
CA THR A 147 8.89 -3.29 20.02
C THR A 147 9.06 -4.62 19.29
N VAL A 148 8.09 -5.53 19.39
CA VAL A 148 8.14 -6.84 18.73
C VAL A 148 8.14 -6.68 17.21
N LYS A 149 7.25 -5.85 16.66
CA LYS A 149 7.24 -5.52 15.23
C LYS A 149 8.59 -4.97 14.79
N GLY A 150 9.16 -4.05 15.57
CA GLY A 150 10.48 -3.49 15.30
C GLY A 150 11.59 -4.53 15.30
N LEU A 151 11.59 -5.48 16.24
CA LEU A 151 12.54 -6.59 16.28
C LEU A 151 12.40 -7.46 15.03
N VAL A 152 11.17 -7.81 14.67
CA VAL A 152 10.89 -8.63 13.48
C VAL A 152 11.36 -7.92 12.21
N THR A 153 10.99 -6.65 12.01
CA THR A 153 11.38 -5.87 10.83
C THR A 153 12.91 -5.81 10.69
N ASP A 154 13.64 -5.57 11.78
CA ASP A 154 15.11 -5.52 11.73
C ASP A 154 15.71 -6.85 11.26
N ARG A 155 15.12 -7.98 11.69
CA ARG A 155 15.52 -9.32 11.24
C ARG A 155 15.11 -9.62 9.81
N GLN A 156 13.94 -9.16 9.36
CA GLN A 156 13.53 -9.31 7.96
C GLN A 156 14.46 -8.55 7.02
N VAL A 157 14.79 -7.30 7.35
CA VAL A 157 15.75 -6.51 6.56
C VAL A 157 17.10 -7.22 6.52
N SER A 158 17.58 -7.70 7.68
CA SER A 158 18.82 -8.48 7.75
C SER A 158 18.77 -9.75 6.89
N TYR A 159 17.64 -10.47 6.90
CA TYR A 159 17.42 -11.66 6.09
C TYR A 159 17.50 -11.33 4.60
N HIS A 160 16.76 -10.32 4.13
CA HIS A 160 16.77 -9.93 2.73
C HIS A 160 18.16 -9.48 2.27
N MET A 161 18.90 -8.73 3.09
CA MET A 161 20.27 -8.33 2.79
C MET A 161 21.21 -9.52 2.65
N VAL A 162 21.23 -10.43 3.63
CA VAL A 162 22.10 -11.62 3.62
C VAL A 162 21.72 -12.57 2.49
N SER A 163 20.41 -12.74 2.25
CA SER A 163 19.88 -13.61 1.21
C SER A 163 20.20 -13.09 -0.19
N ALA A 164 20.03 -11.78 -0.43
CA ALA A 164 20.40 -11.12 -1.68
C ALA A 164 21.92 -11.20 -1.92
N MET A 165 22.73 -11.01 -0.88
CA MET A 165 24.19 -11.18 -0.97
C MET A 165 24.55 -12.63 -1.31
N GLY A 166 23.92 -13.61 -0.68
CA GLY A 166 24.12 -15.03 -0.98
C GLY A 166 23.74 -15.38 -2.42
N ALA A 167 22.62 -14.87 -2.92
CA ALA A 167 22.20 -15.05 -4.31
C ALA A 167 23.20 -14.43 -5.30
N ALA A 168 23.67 -13.21 -5.00
CA ALA A 168 24.67 -12.52 -5.81
C ALA A 168 25.98 -13.30 -5.88
N MET A 169 26.46 -13.83 -4.75
CA MET A 169 27.66 -14.66 -4.68
C MET A 169 27.50 -15.97 -5.46
N LYS A 170 26.35 -16.66 -5.34
CA LYS A 170 26.06 -17.87 -6.13
C LYS A 170 26.05 -17.60 -7.64
N ALA A 171 25.41 -16.51 -8.06
CA ALA A 171 25.38 -16.10 -9.47
C ALA A 171 26.79 -15.74 -9.99
N ALA A 172 27.58 -15.02 -9.19
CA ALA A 172 28.96 -14.70 -9.49
C ALA A 172 29.82 -15.97 -9.64
N ALA A 173 29.72 -16.91 -8.70
CA ALA A 173 30.46 -18.16 -8.72
C ALA A 173 30.11 -19.02 -9.94
N ALA A 174 28.82 -19.17 -10.27
CA ALA A 174 28.37 -19.89 -11.46
C ALA A 174 28.90 -19.24 -12.76
N ALA A 175 28.83 -17.91 -12.85
CA ALA A 175 29.39 -17.16 -13.96
C ALA A 175 30.92 -17.31 -14.05
N TRP A 176 31.63 -17.41 -12.91
CA TRP A 176 33.07 -17.68 -12.87
C TRP A 176 33.43 -19.05 -13.41
N SER A 177 32.80 -20.11 -12.90
CA SER A 177 33.03 -21.47 -13.36
C SER A 177 32.75 -21.62 -14.86
N ALA A 178 31.73 -20.93 -15.38
CA ALA A 178 31.40 -20.97 -16.80
C ALA A 178 32.34 -20.14 -17.69
N ALA A 179 32.96 -19.09 -17.16
CA ALA A 179 33.74 -18.13 -17.93
C ALA A 179 35.24 -18.45 -18.05
N GLY A 180 35.70 -19.66 -17.72
CA GLY A 180 37.12 -20.07 -17.79
C GLY A 180 37.87 -19.65 -19.07
N GLU A 181 39.20 -19.48 -18.96
CA GLU A 181 40.23 -19.03 -19.95
C GLU A 181 39.95 -17.83 -20.88
N LYS A 182 38.71 -17.37 -21.05
CA LYS A 182 38.31 -16.44 -22.13
C LYS A 182 38.41 -14.96 -21.80
N GLY A 183 39.06 -14.56 -20.71
CA GLY A 183 39.39 -13.15 -20.40
C GLY A 183 38.21 -12.17 -20.16
N ALA A 184 36.96 -12.57 -20.43
CA ALA A 184 35.75 -11.76 -20.25
C ALA A 184 35.02 -12.00 -18.90
N ALA A 185 35.59 -12.82 -18.02
CA ALA A 185 34.91 -13.41 -16.86
C ALA A 185 34.43 -12.39 -15.81
N ALA A 186 35.26 -11.39 -15.48
CA ALA A 186 34.96 -10.45 -14.38
C ALA A 186 33.73 -9.56 -14.64
N ALA A 187 33.54 -9.10 -15.88
CA ALA A 187 32.40 -8.24 -16.22
C ALA A 187 31.08 -9.01 -16.21
N VAL A 188 31.09 -10.27 -16.67
CA VAL A 188 29.92 -11.18 -16.66
C VAL A 188 29.52 -11.49 -15.22
N GLN A 189 30.48 -11.73 -14.34
CA GLN A 189 30.23 -11.98 -12.92
C GLN A 189 29.61 -10.78 -12.21
N GLN A 190 30.20 -9.59 -12.38
CA GLN A 190 29.71 -8.40 -11.70
C GLN A 190 28.28 -8.05 -12.16
N ALA A 191 27.96 -8.30 -13.43
CA ALA A 191 26.61 -8.12 -13.94
C ALA A 191 25.63 -9.20 -13.47
N ALA A 192 26.04 -10.48 -13.43
CA ALA A 192 25.21 -11.56 -12.89
C ALA A 192 24.93 -11.37 -11.39
N ALA A 193 25.95 -11.03 -10.60
CA ALA A 193 25.82 -10.76 -9.17
C ALA A 193 24.90 -9.56 -8.89
N ALA A 194 25.10 -8.45 -9.60
CA ALA A 194 24.27 -7.26 -9.45
C ALA A 194 22.81 -7.52 -9.85
N ALA A 195 22.59 -8.28 -10.93
CA ALA A 195 21.24 -8.64 -11.37
C ALA A 195 20.55 -9.56 -10.37
N ALA A 196 21.23 -10.59 -9.86
CA ALA A 196 20.67 -11.51 -8.85
C ALA A 196 20.30 -10.78 -7.55
N ALA A 197 21.18 -9.90 -7.05
CA ALA A 197 20.92 -9.08 -5.86
C ALA A 197 19.66 -8.22 -6.05
N ALA A 198 19.58 -7.53 -7.19
CA ALA A 198 18.49 -6.61 -7.47
C ALA A 198 17.15 -7.31 -7.77
N LEU A 199 17.16 -8.49 -8.37
CA LEU A 199 15.96 -9.33 -8.52
C LEU A 199 15.48 -9.86 -7.17
N THR A 200 16.41 -10.29 -6.31
CA THR A 200 16.07 -10.74 -4.95
C THR A 200 15.45 -9.59 -4.15
N ALA A 201 16.00 -8.39 -4.26
CA ALA A 201 15.43 -7.18 -3.66
C ALA A 201 14.06 -6.80 -4.26
N ALA A 202 13.76 -7.24 -5.48
CA ALA A 202 12.47 -7.07 -6.14
C ALA A 202 11.46 -8.18 -5.81
N GLY A 203 11.80 -9.11 -4.91
CA GLY A 203 10.90 -10.18 -4.44
C GLY A 203 11.01 -11.51 -5.19
N VAL A 204 11.92 -11.62 -6.18
CA VAL A 204 12.20 -12.92 -6.82
C VAL A 204 12.94 -13.81 -5.83
N SER A 205 12.64 -15.12 -5.83
CA SER A 205 13.33 -16.04 -4.91
C SER A 205 14.85 -16.00 -5.14
N PRO A 206 15.69 -16.03 -4.09
CA PRO A 206 17.15 -15.93 -4.23
C PRO A 206 17.75 -16.96 -5.20
N GLN A 207 17.17 -18.15 -5.25
CA GLN A 207 17.60 -19.24 -6.13
C GLN A 207 17.26 -18.96 -7.60
N GLU A 208 16.01 -18.55 -7.86
CA GLU A 208 15.55 -18.20 -9.20
C GLU A 208 16.25 -16.94 -9.72
N ALA A 209 16.41 -15.91 -8.87
CA ALA A 209 17.14 -14.69 -9.18
C ALA A 209 18.60 -14.99 -9.56
N GLY A 210 19.26 -15.88 -8.82
CA GLY A 210 20.62 -16.32 -9.10
C GLY A 210 20.73 -17.05 -10.44
N GLN A 211 19.84 -18.01 -10.70
CA GLN A 211 19.82 -18.78 -11.95
C GLN A 211 19.53 -17.88 -13.17
N LEU A 212 18.48 -17.06 -13.09
CA LEU A 212 18.06 -16.17 -14.18
C LEU A 212 19.16 -15.15 -14.54
N ALA A 213 19.81 -14.59 -13.52
CA ALA A 213 20.92 -13.66 -13.70
C ALA A 213 22.15 -14.32 -14.32
N ALA A 214 22.51 -15.53 -13.85
CA ALA A 214 23.64 -16.29 -14.39
C ALA A 214 23.39 -16.69 -15.85
N ASP A 215 22.24 -17.29 -16.16
CA ASP A 215 21.87 -17.71 -17.52
C ASP A 215 21.85 -16.55 -18.50
N THR A 216 21.32 -15.39 -18.07
CA THR A 216 21.24 -14.23 -18.96
C THR A 216 22.59 -13.56 -19.16
N ALA A 217 23.44 -13.51 -18.13
CA ALA A 217 24.81 -13.00 -18.28
C ALA A 217 25.62 -13.88 -19.24
N LEU A 218 25.39 -15.19 -19.21
CA LEU A 218 26.12 -16.19 -20.00
C LEU A 218 25.63 -16.24 -21.45
N THR A 219 24.32 -16.21 -21.68
CA THR A 219 23.71 -16.33 -23.02
C THR A 219 23.59 -14.99 -23.75
N ARG A 220 23.29 -13.90 -23.04
CA ARG A 220 22.99 -12.58 -23.63
C ARG A 220 24.03 -11.51 -23.27
N GLY A 221 25.02 -11.84 -22.44
CA GLY A 221 26.12 -10.96 -22.08
C GLY A 221 25.81 -9.96 -20.95
N VAL A 222 26.86 -9.23 -20.55
CA VAL A 222 26.90 -8.28 -19.41
C VAL A 222 25.80 -7.22 -19.49
N GLY A 223 25.58 -6.64 -20.68
CA GLY A 223 24.59 -5.59 -20.88
C GLY A 223 23.16 -6.06 -20.65
N ALA A 224 22.84 -7.30 -21.05
CA ALA A 224 21.52 -7.88 -20.83
C ALA A 224 21.29 -8.21 -19.35
N ALA A 225 22.29 -8.75 -18.66
CA ALA A 225 22.21 -9.00 -17.22
C ALA A 225 22.03 -7.70 -16.41
N ARG A 226 22.72 -6.61 -16.75
CA ARG A 226 22.51 -5.29 -16.10
C ARG A 226 21.09 -4.75 -16.32
N ASN A 227 20.53 -4.99 -17.50
CA ASN A 227 19.18 -4.54 -17.84
C ASN A 227 18.08 -5.48 -17.33
N LEU A 228 18.41 -6.60 -16.71
CA LEU A 228 17.44 -7.63 -16.34
C LEU A 228 16.42 -7.15 -15.32
N VAL A 229 16.85 -6.30 -14.39
CA VAL A 229 15.98 -5.68 -13.38
C VAL A 229 15.02 -4.69 -14.03
N LEU A 230 15.53 -3.87 -14.96
CA LEU A 230 14.69 -2.93 -15.72
C LEU A 230 13.71 -3.70 -16.61
N GLN A 231 14.14 -4.77 -17.26
CA GLN A 231 13.28 -5.65 -18.04
C GLN A 231 12.23 -6.32 -17.17
N HIS A 232 12.59 -6.82 -15.99
CA HIS A 232 11.66 -7.41 -15.03
C HIS A 232 10.63 -6.37 -14.56
N LYS A 233 11.05 -5.16 -14.19
CA LYS A 233 10.14 -4.06 -13.82
C LYS A 233 9.23 -3.64 -14.97
N VAL A 234 9.77 -3.52 -16.19
CA VAL A 234 9.00 -3.20 -17.39
C VAL A 234 8.03 -4.33 -17.74
N GLN A 235 8.44 -5.60 -17.56
CA GLN A 235 7.59 -6.75 -17.79
C GLN A 235 6.46 -6.83 -16.76
N GLN A 236 6.76 -6.59 -15.49
CA GLN A 236 5.76 -6.48 -14.42
C GLN A 236 4.77 -5.35 -14.72
N GLN A 237 5.28 -4.18 -15.13
CA GLN A 237 4.42 -3.06 -15.54
C GLN A 237 3.61 -3.37 -16.80
N ARG A 238 4.16 -4.10 -17.77
CA ARG A 238 3.44 -4.55 -18.97
C ARG A 238 2.36 -5.57 -18.63
N GLN A 239 2.62 -6.48 -17.70
CA GLN A 239 1.63 -7.44 -17.21
C GLN A 239 0.49 -6.70 -16.51
N GLN A 240 0.81 -5.71 -15.67
CA GLN A 240 -0.20 -4.83 -15.06
C GLN A 240 -1.00 -4.05 -16.10
N ASN A 241 -0.34 -3.45 -17.10
CA ASN A 241 -1.02 -2.71 -18.17
C ASN A 241 -1.85 -3.63 -19.08
N ALA A 242 -1.38 -4.84 -19.36
CA ALA A 242 -2.11 -5.83 -20.16
C ALA A 242 -3.34 -6.34 -19.41
N ALA A 243 -3.21 -6.60 -18.10
CA ALA A 243 -4.33 -6.92 -17.23
C ALA A 243 -5.36 -5.78 -17.22
N ALA A 244 -4.91 -4.53 -17.03
CA ALA A 244 -5.78 -3.35 -17.07
C ALA A 244 -6.46 -3.16 -18.44
N ALA A 245 -5.76 -3.39 -19.54
CA ALA A 245 -6.29 -3.29 -20.90
C ALA A 245 -7.30 -4.43 -21.21
N ALA A 246 -7.01 -5.65 -20.77
CA ALA A 246 -7.95 -6.77 -20.86
C ALA A 246 -9.21 -6.47 -20.06
N ALA A 247 -9.07 -5.98 -18.83
CA ALA A 247 -10.20 -5.54 -18.00
C ALA A 247 -11.00 -4.41 -18.68
N ALA A 248 -10.35 -3.45 -19.35
CA ALA A 248 -11.02 -2.39 -20.10
C ALA A 248 -11.79 -2.92 -21.33
N LEU A 249 -11.18 -3.82 -22.10
CA LEU A 249 -11.84 -4.47 -23.25
C LEU A 249 -13.07 -5.23 -22.79
N GLU A 250 -12.96 -6.00 -21.72
CA GLU A 250 -14.09 -6.75 -21.20
C GLU A 250 -15.19 -5.84 -20.64
N ARG A 251 -14.86 -4.70 -20.04
CA ARG A 251 -15.86 -3.68 -19.64
C ARG A 251 -16.59 -3.11 -20.85
N ALA A 252 -15.87 -2.83 -21.95
CA ALA A 252 -16.47 -2.35 -23.18
C ALA A 252 -17.41 -3.39 -23.82
N GLN A 253 -17.01 -4.67 -23.82
CA GLN A 253 -17.85 -5.77 -24.30
C GLN A 253 -19.11 -5.95 -23.45
N ALA A 254 -18.98 -5.88 -22.12
CA ALA A 254 -20.12 -5.95 -21.21
C ALA A 254 -21.11 -4.79 -21.42
N ALA A 255 -20.60 -3.56 -21.61
CA ALA A 255 -21.43 -2.40 -21.92
C ALA A 255 -22.16 -2.55 -23.27
N ALA A 256 -21.48 -3.08 -24.29
CA ALA A 256 -22.10 -3.35 -25.59
C ALA A 256 -23.20 -4.42 -25.50
N ALA A 257 -22.99 -5.49 -24.73
CA ALA A 257 -23.99 -6.52 -24.50
C ALA A 257 -25.21 -5.99 -23.73
N ALA A 258 -24.99 -5.13 -22.72
CA ALA A 258 -26.08 -4.47 -21.99
C ALA A 258 -26.90 -3.54 -22.89
N ALA A 259 -26.24 -2.79 -23.79
CA ALA A 259 -26.92 -1.93 -24.77
C ALA A 259 -27.75 -2.75 -25.78
N ALA A 260 -27.22 -3.89 -26.26
CA ALA A 260 -27.97 -4.79 -27.14
C ALA A 260 -29.21 -5.39 -26.44
N ALA A 261 -29.08 -5.82 -25.18
CA ALA A 261 -30.19 -6.34 -24.40
C ALA A 261 -31.26 -5.27 -24.07
N ALA A 262 -30.87 -3.99 -24.02
CA ALA A 262 -31.81 -2.87 -23.88
C ALA A 262 -32.58 -2.61 -25.18
N ALA A 263 -31.91 -2.71 -26.33
CA ALA A 263 -32.55 -2.54 -27.65
C ALA A 263 -33.60 -3.63 -27.94
N ASP A 264 -33.34 -4.88 -27.57
CA ASP A 264 -34.29 -5.99 -27.76
C ASP A 264 -35.57 -5.87 -26.89
N ARG A 265 -35.56 -5.03 -25.84
CA ARG A 265 -36.73 -4.81 -24.99
C ARG A 265 -37.71 -3.77 -25.53
N GLU A 266 -37.30 -2.92 -26.48
CA GLU A 266 -38.18 -1.89 -27.02
C GLU A 266 -39.06 -2.38 -28.19
N ASP A 267 -38.78 -3.56 -28.77
CA ASP A 267 -39.55 -4.10 -29.91
C ASP A 267 -40.81 -4.90 -29.51
N SER A 268 -41.16 -4.96 -28.22
CA SER A 268 -42.32 -5.73 -27.71
C SER A 268 -43.51 -4.88 -27.22
N SER A 269 -43.49 -3.56 -27.44
CA SER A 269 -44.54 -2.64 -26.95
C SER A 269 -45.24 -1.90 -28.10
N SER A 270 -46.07 -2.62 -28.85
CA SER A 270 -47.07 -2.01 -29.73
C SER A 270 -48.34 -1.66 -28.95
N GLY A 271 -48.66 -0.36 -28.81
CA GLY A 271 -50.01 0.09 -28.48
C GLY A 271 -50.09 1.46 -27.79
N GLY A 272 -50.51 2.50 -28.51
CA GLY A 272 -51.03 3.73 -27.94
C GLY A 272 -50.56 5.01 -28.61
N THR A 273 -51.36 5.48 -29.57
CA THR A 273 -51.33 6.79 -30.22
C THR A 273 -51.55 7.95 -29.24
N ASP A 274 -50.77 9.03 -29.31
CA ASP A 274 -51.29 10.38 -29.53
C ASP A 274 -50.20 11.41 -29.85
N GLU A 275 -50.56 12.33 -30.73
CA GLU A 275 -49.72 13.31 -31.42
C GLU A 275 -49.38 14.54 -30.54
N SER A 276 -48.12 15.01 -30.58
CA SER A 276 -47.83 16.46 -30.46
C SER A 276 -46.43 16.80 -30.98
N SER A 277 -46.44 17.70 -31.97
CA SER A 277 -45.35 18.24 -32.79
C SER A 277 -44.22 18.98 -32.03
N GLY A 278 -42.99 18.92 -32.58
CA GLY A 278 -41.88 19.81 -32.23
C GLY A 278 -40.49 19.37 -32.76
N ASP A 279 -40.19 19.76 -34.00
CA ASP A 279 -38.88 19.87 -34.68
C ASP A 279 -37.69 20.33 -33.79
N LEU A 280 -36.38 20.17 -34.08
CA LEU A 280 -35.50 19.54 -35.09
C LEU A 280 -34.04 19.71 -34.57
N PHE A 281 -33.11 18.86 -35.05
CA PHE A 281 -31.63 18.93 -35.10
C PHE A 281 -30.82 17.81 -34.40
N SER A 282 -30.40 16.82 -35.21
CA SER A 282 -29.02 16.44 -35.59
C SER A 282 -27.85 16.90 -34.68
N SER A 283 -26.74 16.19 -34.47
CA SER A 283 -26.20 14.90 -34.92
C SER A 283 -24.81 14.73 -34.29
N SER A 284 -24.31 13.49 -34.29
CA SER A 284 -22.92 13.09 -34.58
C SER A 284 -21.76 13.48 -33.65
N GLY A 285 -21.06 12.45 -33.19
CA GLY A 285 -19.67 12.22 -33.61
C GLY A 285 -18.59 12.76 -32.68
N ALA A 286 -18.21 11.96 -31.69
CA ALA A 286 -16.92 12.09 -31.02
C ALA A 286 -15.92 11.11 -31.65
N ASP A 287 -15.34 11.51 -32.78
CA ASP A 287 -14.11 10.93 -33.31
C ASP A 287 -12.92 11.51 -32.54
N SER A 288 -12.24 10.66 -31.78
CA SER A 288 -10.96 10.97 -31.13
C SER A 288 -9.82 10.61 -32.08
N SER A 289 -9.57 11.47 -33.06
CA SER A 289 -8.34 11.42 -33.86
C SER A 289 -7.20 12.12 -33.14
N SER A 290 -6.16 11.34 -32.85
CA SER A 290 -4.80 11.76 -32.53
C SER A 290 -4.25 12.80 -33.50
N SER A 291 -3.69 13.90 -32.98
CA SER A 291 -2.78 14.76 -33.73
C SER A 291 -1.51 15.01 -32.93
N SER A 292 -0.46 14.35 -33.39
CA SER A 292 0.95 14.65 -33.13
C SER A 292 1.30 16.07 -33.60
N SER A 293 1.74 16.94 -32.70
CA SER A 293 2.39 18.19 -33.04
C SER A 293 3.90 17.98 -33.19
N SER A 294 4.37 17.96 -34.42
CA SER A 294 5.77 18.13 -34.80
C SER A 294 6.16 19.61 -34.73
N SER A 295 7.03 19.97 -33.80
CA SER A 295 7.76 21.24 -33.83
C SER A 295 9.22 20.98 -34.17
N SER A 296 9.56 21.28 -35.42
CA SER A 296 10.93 21.38 -35.92
C SER A 296 11.58 22.65 -35.38
N SER A 297 12.60 22.50 -34.53
CA SER A 297 13.58 23.56 -34.25
C SER A 297 14.97 23.02 -34.52
N SER A 298 15.54 23.47 -35.63
CA SER A 298 16.94 23.35 -35.99
C SER A 298 17.82 24.09 -34.98
N SER A 299 18.69 23.37 -34.27
CA SER A 299 19.86 23.95 -33.62
C SER A 299 21.06 23.03 -33.75
N SER A 300 22.18 23.69 -34.02
CA SER A 300 23.47 23.19 -34.46
C SER A 300 24.07 22.07 -33.62
N SER A 301 24.59 21.08 -34.35
CA SER A 301 25.53 20.05 -33.90
C SER A 301 26.73 20.64 -33.14
N GLY A 302 26.69 20.54 -31.82
CA GLY A 302 27.87 20.57 -30.95
C GLY A 302 28.01 19.19 -30.32
N ILE A 303 29.02 18.43 -30.74
CA ILE A 303 29.41 17.15 -30.13
C ILE A 303 29.85 17.46 -28.69
N ALA A 304 28.98 17.18 -27.73
CA ALA A 304 29.36 17.18 -26.32
C ALA A 304 30.23 15.93 -26.06
N PRO A 305 31.37 16.07 -25.35
CA PRO A 305 32.22 14.94 -25.05
C PRO A 305 31.52 13.97 -24.11
N ASP A 306 31.74 12.71 -24.41
CA ASP A 306 31.20 11.49 -23.82
C ASP A 306 31.29 11.49 -22.27
N SER A 307 30.23 11.98 -21.63
CA SER A 307 30.12 12.01 -20.15
C SER A 307 29.81 10.63 -19.56
N ALA A 308 29.59 9.61 -20.41
CA ALA A 308 29.42 8.21 -20.01
C ALA A 308 30.76 7.51 -19.69
N ALA A 309 31.89 8.05 -20.17
CA ALA A 309 33.22 7.51 -19.87
C ALA A 309 33.73 7.87 -18.46
N ALA A 310 33.10 8.82 -17.76
CA ALA A 310 33.57 9.30 -16.45
C ALA A 310 33.04 8.50 -15.24
N LEU A 311 32.01 7.66 -15.41
CA LEU A 311 31.42 6.84 -14.33
C LEU A 311 31.89 5.38 -14.32
N SER A 312 32.77 4.98 -15.25
CA SER A 312 33.30 3.61 -15.35
C SER A 312 34.54 3.33 -14.49
N ARG A 313 35.09 4.35 -13.79
CA ARG A 313 36.10 4.14 -12.76
C ARG A 313 35.45 3.78 -11.43
N GLY A 314 34.71 2.68 -11.42
CA GLY A 314 34.44 1.97 -10.18
C GLY A 314 35.78 1.61 -9.54
N VAL A 315 35.89 1.81 -8.21
CA VAL A 315 37.05 1.32 -7.46
C VAL A 315 37.22 -0.16 -7.81
N PRO A 316 38.39 -0.59 -8.33
CA PRO A 316 38.60 -2.00 -8.63
C PRO A 316 38.47 -2.75 -7.31
N ILE A 317 37.40 -3.54 -7.19
CA ILE A 317 37.26 -4.47 -6.08
C ILE A 317 38.50 -5.37 -6.17
N PRO A 318 39.35 -5.44 -5.14
CA PRO A 318 40.58 -6.20 -5.20
C PRO A 318 40.27 -7.63 -5.67
N GLN A 319 41.06 -8.14 -6.61
CA GLN A 319 40.85 -9.47 -7.19
C GLN A 319 40.79 -10.57 -6.11
N GLN A 320 41.51 -10.38 -5.00
CA GLN A 320 41.45 -11.22 -3.79
C GLN A 320 40.09 -11.21 -3.09
N LEU A 321 39.38 -10.08 -3.10
CA LEU A 321 38.04 -9.94 -2.52
C LEU A 321 36.96 -10.55 -3.44
N MET A 322 37.22 -10.54 -4.76
CA MET A 322 36.43 -11.25 -5.75
C MET A 322 36.68 -12.76 -5.73
N GLU A 323 37.92 -13.21 -5.58
CA GLU A 323 38.28 -14.62 -5.39
C GLU A 323 37.75 -15.14 -4.05
N ALA A 324 37.77 -14.33 -2.99
CA ALA A 324 37.12 -14.66 -1.71
C ALA A 324 35.58 -14.71 -1.85
N ALA A 325 34.95 -13.78 -2.57
CA ALA A 325 33.50 -13.77 -2.82
C ALA A 325 33.04 -14.89 -3.79
N ALA A 326 33.93 -15.35 -4.67
CA ALA A 326 33.74 -16.51 -5.53
C ALA A 326 34.09 -17.82 -4.82
N ALA A 327 34.88 -17.77 -3.75
CA ALA A 327 35.22 -18.94 -2.95
C ALA A 327 33.95 -19.45 -2.26
N GLU A 328 33.77 -20.76 -2.32
CA GLU A 328 32.77 -21.51 -1.56
C GLU A 328 32.79 -21.20 -0.05
N GLU A 329 33.78 -20.47 0.47
CA GLU A 329 33.92 -20.11 1.87
C GLU A 329 32.91 -19.07 2.39
N LEU A 330 32.43 -18.13 1.56
CA LEU A 330 31.49 -17.09 2.00
C LEU A 330 30.02 -17.56 2.05
N LEU A 331 29.66 -18.56 1.24
CA LEU A 331 28.32 -19.15 1.20
C LEU A 331 27.90 -19.81 2.53
N PRO A 332 28.79 -20.58 3.21
CA PRO A 332 28.56 -21.08 4.57
C PRO A 332 28.23 -19.98 5.58
N PHE A 333 28.88 -18.81 5.49
CA PHE A 333 28.59 -17.69 6.40
C PHE A 333 27.20 -17.11 6.13
N ALA A 334 26.83 -16.90 4.87
CA ALA A 334 25.48 -16.44 4.52
C ALA A 334 24.41 -17.44 5.03
N ALA A 335 24.61 -18.74 4.79
CA ALA A 335 23.73 -19.79 5.30
C ALA A 335 23.66 -19.81 6.84
N TYR A 336 24.81 -19.63 7.52
CA TYR A 336 24.89 -19.52 8.97
C TYR A 336 24.08 -18.33 9.51
N PHE A 337 24.22 -17.15 8.92
CA PHE A 337 23.47 -15.96 9.33
C PHE A 337 21.98 -16.12 9.10
N LEU A 338 21.56 -16.68 7.96
CA LEU A 338 20.15 -16.96 7.68
C LEU A 338 19.55 -17.92 8.72
N LYS A 339 20.25 -19.03 9.03
CA LYS A 339 19.83 -19.96 10.09
C LYS A 339 19.73 -19.29 11.46
N ARG A 340 20.63 -18.37 11.76
CA ARG A 340 20.62 -17.65 13.05
C ARG A 340 19.46 -16.65 13.15
N ILE A 341 19.11 -15.99 12.03
CA ILE A 341 17.92 -15.14 11.94
C ILE A 341 16.65 -15.97 12.11
N GLU A 342 16.55 -17.11 11.44
CA GLU A 342 15.44 -18.04 11.56
C GLU A 342 15.27 -18.55 13.00
N PHE A 343 16.38 -18.96 13.63
CA PHE A 343 16.38 -19.37 15.03
C PHE A 343 15.90 -18.25 15.96
N PHE A 344 16.34 -17.01 15.75
CA PHE A 344 15.89 -15.87 16.55
C PHE A 344 14.37 -15.68 16.45
N LEU A 345 13.79 -15.75 15.25
CA LEU A 345 12.35 -15.59 15.08
C LEU A 345 11.56 -16.76 15.69
N LYS A 346 12.07 -17.99 15.60
CA LYS A 346 11.51 -19.15 16.32
C LYS A 346 11.52 -18.95 17.83
N GLN A 347 12.61 -18.38 18.39
CA GLN A 347 12.64 -18.05 19.82
C GLN A 347 11.67 -16.93 20.17
N LEU A 348 11.57 -15.89 19.33
CA LEU A 348 10.63 -14.80 19.55
C LEU A 348 9.18 -15.29 19.58
N ILE A 349 8.78 -16.22 18.71
CA ILE A 349 7.46 -16.88 18.76
C ILE A 349 7.24 -17.50 20.14
N LYS A 350 8.16 -18.36 20.59
CA LYS A 350 8.05 -19.04 21.88
C LYS A 350 7.93 -18.05 23.04
N GLU A 351 8.75 -16.99 23.01
CA GLU A 351 8.69 -15.96 24.04
C GLU A 351 7.35 -15.22 24.04
N VAL A 352 6.80 -14.85 22.87
CA VAL A 352 5.47 -14.22 22.77
C VAL A 352 4.37 -15.17 23.22
N GLN A 353 4.45 -16.45 22.90
CA GLN A 353 3.50 -17.48 23.37
C GLN A 353 3.49 -17.63 24.88
N ASP A 354 4.67 -17.57 25.52
CA ASP A 354 4.78 -17.61 26.97
C ASP A 354 4.15 -16.36 27.62
N LEU A 355 4.14 -15.21 26.92
CA LEU A 355 3.39 -14.02 27.35
C LEU A 355 1.86 -14.19 27.18
N SER A 356 1.43 -14.94 26.16
CA SER A 356 0.01 -15.13 25.77
C SER A 356 -0.85 -15.90 26.77
N ARG A 357 -0.26 -16.57 27.76
CA ARG A 357 -0.98 -17.32 28.80
C ARG A 357 -1.75 -16.44 29.80
N LYS A 358 -1.86 -15.13 29.56
CA LYS A 358 -2.25 -14.10 30.53
C LYS A 358 -3.40 -13.21 30.00
N GLU A 359 -4.08 -12.50 30.90
CA GLU A 359 -5.24 -11.64 30.58
C GLU A 359 -4.92 -10.63 29.45
N ALA A 360 -5.88 -10.39 28.54
CA ALA A 360 -5.74 -9.78 27.20
C ALA A 360 -5.46 -10.75 26.02
N LYS A 361 -6.12 -11.92 26.04
CA LYS A 361 -6.00 -13.00 25.04
C LYS A 361 -6.02 -12.54 23.56
N VAL A 362 -6.93 -11.65 23.16
CA VAL A 362 -7.02 -11.20 21.75
C VAL A 362 -5.73 -10.50 21.29
N PHE A 363 -5.18 -9.62 22.12
CA PHE A 363 -3.96 -8.88 21.80
C PHE A 363 -2.76 -9.83 21.65
N TYR A 364 -2.58 -10.77 22.58
CA TYR A 364 -1.46 -11.70 22.51
C TYR A 364 -1.61 -12.73 21.41
N LEU A 365 -2.85 -13.18 21.11
CA LEU A 365 -3.11 -14.04 19.94
C LEU A 365 -2.77 -13.33 18.63
N GLN A 366 -3.14 -12.04 18.52
CA GLN A 366 -2.75 -11.23 17.36
C GLN A 366 -1.23 -11.12 17.24
N LEU A 367 -0.55 -10.82 18.34
CA LEU A 367 0.89 -10.67 18.36
C LEU A 367 1.60 -11.97 17.97
N ASP A 368 1.14 -13.11 18.50
CA ASP A 368 1.66 -14.43 18.15
C ASP A 368 1.39 -14.75 16.67
N ALA A 369 0.18 -14.45 16.17
CA ALA A 369 -0.17 -14.65 14.77
C ALA A 369 0.73 -13.82 13.84
N ASP A 370 1.01 -12.57 14.18
CA ASP A 370 1.92 -11.70 13.42
C ASP A 370 3.33 -12.27 13.39
N VAL A 371 3.91 -12.65 14.53
CA VAL A 371 5.27 -13.21 14.57
C VAL A 371 5.34 -14.54 13.79
N ALA A 372 4.33 -15.41 13.90
CA ALA A 372 4.24 -16.64 13.12
C ALA A 372 4.18 -16.36 11.60
N ARG A 373 3.36 -15.37 11.17
CA ARG A 373 3.30 -14.94 9.76
C ARG A 373 4.66 -14.47 9.27
N TYR A 374 5.40 -13.72 10.07
CA TYR A 374 6.73 -13.25 9.71
C TYR A 374 7.77 -14.37 9.68
N ALA A 375 7.69 -15.34 10.59
CA ALA A 375 8.53 -16.53 10.55
C ALA A 375 8.28 -17.36 9.28
N ALA A 376 7.03 -17.44 8.80
CA ALA A 376 6.74 -18.09 7.52
C ALA A 376 7.38 -17.39 6.31
N GLN A 377 7.63 -16.08 6.36
CA GLN A 377 8.24 -15.33 5.24
C GLN A 377 9.75 -15.55 5.12
N ILE A 378 10.40 -15.96 6.20
CA ILE A 378 11.86 -16.11 6.28
C ILE A 378 12.29 -17.57 6.44
N ALA A 379 11.38 -18.47 6.82
CA ALA A 379 11.63 -19.89 6.87
C ALA A 379 12.08 -20.41 5.49
N THR A 380 13.08 -21.29 5.50
CA THR A 380 13.67 -21.85 4.28
C THR A 380 13.10 -23.21 3.93
N ASP A 381 12.56 -23.94 4.91
CA ASP A 381 11.91 -25.23 4.72
C ASP A 381 10.43 -25.06 4.36
N ALA A 382 9.98 -25.73 3.30
CA ALA A 382 8.63 -25.57 2.78
C ALA A 382 7.54 -26.11 3.72
N GLU A 383 7.84 -27.14 4.51
CA GLU A 383 6.89 -27.68 5.50
C GLU A 383 6.79 -26.75 6.71
N GLU A 384 7.91 -26.18 7.17
CA GLU A 384 7.90 -25.15 8.22
C GLU A 384 7.15 -23.88 7.78
N VAL A 385 7.32 -23.43 6.52
CA VAL A 385 6.55 -22.30 5.98
C VAL A 385 5.05 -22.57 6.07
N LYS A 386 4.61 -23.76 5.66
CA LYS A 386 3.20 -24.17 5.77
C LYS A 386 2.73 -24.24 7.22
N GLU A 387 3.54 -24.79 8.12
CA GLU A 387 3.22 -24.90 9.54
C GLU A 387 3.03 -23.51 10.17
N PHE A 388 3.97 -22.59 9.96
CA PHE A 388 3.87 -21.22 10.48
C PHE A 388 2.69 -20.44 9.89
N ARG A 389 2.40 -20.61 8.59
CA ARG A 389 1.20 -20.02 7.96
C ARG A 389 -0.08 -20.53 8.58
N LYS A 390 -0.21 -21.86 8.69
CA LYS A 390 -1.38 -22.52 9.31
C LYS A 390 -1.57 -22.05 10.75
N MET A 391 -0.49 -22.04 11.53
CA MET A 391 -0.50 -21.56 12.91
C MET A 391 -0.96 -20.10 12.98
N SER A 392 -0.43 -19.22 12.12
CA SER A 392 -0.84 -17.82 12.07
C SER A 392 -2.33 -17.66 11.74
N LEU A 393 -2.84 -18.40 10.75
CA LEU A 393 -4.27 -18.41 10.39
C LEU A 393 -5.17 -18.87 11.55
N GLU A 394 -4.79 -19.93 12.25
CA GLU A 394 -5.53 -20.46 13.40
C GLU A 394 -5.55 -19.46 14.57
N LEU A 395 -4.44 -18.79 14.84
CA LEU A 395 -4.34 -17.75 15.87
C LEU A 395 -5.19 -16.53 15.53
N TYR A 396 -5.17 -16.05 14.28
CA TYR A 396 -6.04 -14.97 13.82
C TYR A 396 -7.52 -15.34 13.92
N ARG A 397 -7.90 -16.55 13.48
CA ARG A 397 -9.28 -17.04 13.61
C ARG A 397 -9.71 -17.10 15.09
N SER A 398 -8.82 -17.56 15.97
CA SER A 398 -9.08 -17.60 17.42
C SER A 398 -9.24 -16.21 18.01
N ALA A 399 -8.40 -15.26 17.61
CA ALA A 399 -8.49 -13.86 18.03
C ALA A 399 -9.81 -13.21 17.60
N LEU A 400 -10.22 -13.41 16.35
CA LEU A 400 -11.49 -12.93 15.81
C LEU A 400 -12.70 -13.54 16.53
N SER A 401 -12.69 -14.86 16.79
CA SER A 401 -13.76 -15.54 17.52
C SER A 401 -13.90 -15.01 18.95
N LEU A 402 -12.79 -14.81 19.65
CA LEU A 402 -12.81 -14.24 21.00
C LEU A 402 -13.28 -12.78 21.00
N LEU A 403 -12.91 -12.00 19.98
CA LEU A 403 -13.37 -10.63 19.83
C LEU A 403 -14.88 -10.56 19.62
N GLN A 404 -15.42 -11.40 18.74
CA GLN A 404 -16.86 -11.51 18.50
C GLN A 404 -17.62 -11.94 19.75
N GLN A 405 -17.09 -12.90 20.51
CA GLN A 405 -17.68 -13.31 21.78
C GLN A 405 -17.74 -12.13 22.76
N LYS A 406 -16.63 -11.40 22.94
CA LYS A 406 -16.59 -10.22 23.81
C LYS A 406 -17.58 -9.14 23.38
N GLN A 407 -17.71 -8.88 22.08
CA GLN A 407 -18.68 -7.93 21.56
C GLN A 407 -20.13 -8.35 21.88
N LYS A 408 -20.45 -9.64 21.83
CA LYS A 408 -21.78 -10.14 22.23
C LYS A 408 -22.02 -9.95 23.72
N GLU A 409 -21.05 -10.31 24.56
CA GLU A 409 -21.14 -10.14 26.01
C GLU A 409 -21.32 -8.66 26.42
N ILE A 410 -20.67 -7.73 25.71
CA ILE A 410 -20.85 -6.28 25.93
C ILE A 410 -22.27 -5.85 25.53
N LYS A 411 -22.74 -6.24 24.35
CA LYS A 411 -24.09 -5.90 23.87
C LYS A 411 -25.19 -6.46 24.78
N GLU A 412 -25.02 -7.67 25.29
CA GLU A 412 -25.96 -8.27 26.25
C GLU A 412 -25.99 -7.51 27.58
N LYS A 413 -24.84 -7.03 28.06
CA LYS A 413 -24.75 -6.19 29.27
C LYS A 413 -25.37 -4.80 29.05
N GLU A 414 -25.13 -4.17 27.91
CA GLU A 414 -25.74 -2.88 27.53
C GLU A 414 -27.28 -2.97 27.49
N GLN A 415 -27.83 -4.11 27.05
CA GLN A 415 -29.28 -4.33 27.05
C GLN A 415 -29.85 -4.58 28.46
N GLN A 416 -29.05 -5.09 29.39
CA GLN A 416 -29.48 -5.43 30.75
C GLN A 416 -29.24 -4.30 31.77
N SER A 417 -28.23 -3.46 31.56
CA SER A 417 -27.95 -2.28 32.39
C SER A 417 -27.96 -1.04 31.51
N SER A 418 -28.87 -0.09 31.78
CA SER A 418 -28.94 1.23 31.11
C SER A 418 -27.74 2.14 31.41
N ALA A 419 -26.58 1.58 31.73
CA ALA A 419 -25.33 2.28 31.95
C ALA A 419 -24.55 2.34 30.63
N GLU A 420 -24.01 3.51 30.31
CA GLU A 420 -23.11 3.72 29.17
C GLU A 420 -21.91 2.77 29.30
N ALA A 421 -21.71 1.88 28.34
CA ALA A 421 -20.61 0.94 28.35
C ALA A 421 -19.29 1.65 28.02
N GLU A 422 -18.51 1.95 29.06
CA GLU A 422 -17.15 2.49 28.91
C GLU A 422 -16.13 1.51 28.29
N ASP A 423 -16.51 0.23 28.07
CA ASP A 423 -15.60 -0.85 27.68
C ASP A 423 -15.91 -1.44 26.28
N GLN A 424 -16.25 -0.58 25.31
CA GLN A 424 -16.45 -1.00 23.92
C GLN A 424 -15.12 -1.40 23.28
N VAL A 425 -15.14 -2.51 22.53
CA VAL A 425 -13.99 -2.97 21.73
C VAL A 425 -13.75 -1.98 20.58
N PRO A 426 -12.54 -1.40 20.43
CA PRO A 426 -12.23 -0.48 19.33
C PRO A 426 -12.47 -1.13 17.96
N LEU A 427 -13.17 -0.42 17.06
CA LEU A 427 -13.47 -0.91 15.70
C LEU A 427 -12.20 -1.11 14.88
N SER A 428 -11.21 -0.22 15.04
CA SER A 428 -9.90 -0.29 14.39
C SER A 428 -9.15 -1.59 14.71
N LEU A 429 -9.30 -2.11 15.93
CA LEU A 429 -8.71 -3.38 16.33
C LEU A 429 -9.33 -4.56 15.56
N LYS A 430 -10.66 -4.60 15.47
CA LYS A 430 -11.38 -5.64 14.70
C LYS A 430 -10.98 -5.57 13.22
N MET A 431 -10.98 -4.36 12.65
CA MET A 431 -10.62 -4.16 11.25
C MET A 431 -9.18 -4.58 10.96
N GLY A 432 -8.23 -4.22 11.81
CA GLY A 432 -6.83 -4.62 11.68
C GLY A 432 -6.64 -6.14 11.71
N LEU A 433 -7.38 -6.83 12.59
CA LEU A 433 -7.38 -8.30 12.65
C LEU A 433 -7.93 -8.93 11.37
N VAL A 434 -9.06 -8.44 10.85
CA VAL A 434 -9.65 -8.95 9.60
C VAL A 434 -8.72 -8.68 8.42
N LEU A 435 -8.11 -7.50 8.36
CA LEU A 435 -7.14 -7.15 7.32
C LEU A 435 -5.98 -8.16 7.29
N ASN A 436 -5.32 -8.38 8.43
CA ASN A 436 -4.18 -9.29 8.50
C ASN A 436 -4.58 -10.76 8.24
N TYR A 437 -5.76 -11.17 8.73
CA TYR A 437 -6.31 -12.50 8.48
C TYR A 437 -6.58 -12.72 6.97
N ALA A 438 -7.19 -11.74 6.31
CA ALA A 438 -7.51 -11.82 4.89
C ALA A 438 -6.24 -11.84 4.02
N VAL A 439 -5.19 -11.10 4.39
CA VAL A 439 -3.89 -11.16 3.69
C VAL A 439 -3.29 -12.58 3.73
N LEU A 440 -3.42 -13.29 4.86
CA LEU A 440 -2.99 -14.69 4.92
C LEU A 440 -3.90 -15.62 4.14
N LEU A 441 -5.21 -15.39 4.22
CA LEU A 441 -6.20 -16.21 3.54
C LEU A 441 -6.08 -16.08 2.01
N HIS A 442 -5.70 -14.91 1.52
CA HIS A 442 -5.43 -14.66 0.11
C HIS A 442 -4.38 -15.62 -0.48
N ASP A 443 -3.34 -15.93 0.30
CA ASP A 443 -2.25 -16.82 -0.09
C ASP A 443 -2.62 -18.31 -0.05
N GLU A 444 -3.78 -18.67 0.51
CA GLU A 444 -4.24 -20.06 0.62
C GLU A 444 -4.93 -20.54 -0.66
N PRO A 445 -4.92 -21.87 -0.94
CA PRO A 445 -5.61 -22.43 -2.09
C PRO A 445 -7.12 -22.11 -2.03
N ASN A 446 -7.63 -21.44 -3.08
CA ASN A 446 -9.02 -20.96 -3.16
C ASN A 446 -9.42 -19.96 -2.05
N GLY A 447 -8.45 -19.32 -1.39
CA GLY A 447 -8.71 -18.39 -0.30
C GLY A 447 -8.93 -16.94 -0.73
N VAL A 448 -8.56 -16.57 -1.97
CA VAL A 448 -8.73 -15.22 -2.54
C VAL A 448 -10.17 -14.71 -2.42
N GLU A 449 -11.16 -15.53 -2.84
CA GLU A 449 -12.59 -15.18 -2.76
C GLU A 449 -13.03 -14.90 -1.32
N GLN A 450 -12.62 -15.77 -0.39
CA GLN A 450 -12.95 -15.62 1.03
C GLN A 450 -12.29 -14.39 1.64
N ALA A 451 -11.07 -14.07 1.21
CA ALA A 451 -10.34 -12.88 1.64
C ALA A 451 -11.04 -11.60 1.16
N ILE A 452 -11.42 -11.53 -0.11
CA ILE A 452 -12.17 -10.40 -0.69
C ILE A 452 -13.49 -10.20 0.06
N ASP A 453 -14.27 -11.27 0.25
CA ASP A 453 -15.57 -11.18 0.90
C ASP A 453 -15.45 -10.76 2.37
N ALA A 454 -14.43 -11.25 3.09
CA ALA A 454 -14.15 -10.86 4.47
C ALA A 454 -13.78 -9.37 4.58
N LEU A 455 -12.91 -8.87 3.70
CA LEU A 455 -12.53 -7.45 3.67
C LEU A 455 -13.71 -6.56 3.31
N ALA A 456 -14.48 -6.93 2.29
CA ALA A 456 -15.65 -6.17 1.84
C ALA A 456 -16.74 -6.11 2.92
N ALA A 457 -17.02 -7.24 3.59
CA ALA A 457 -17.95 -7.27 4.72
C ALA A 457 -17.49 -6.36 5.86
N GLN A 458 -16.20 -6.41 6.22
CA GLN A 458 -15.65 -5.55 7.26
C GLN A 458 -15.63 -4.07 6.87
N PHE A 459 -15.43 -3.76 5.59
CA PHE A 459 -15.51 -2.39 5.08
C PHE A 459 -16.94 -1.84 5.20
N ARG A 460 -17.95 -2.60 4.78
CA ARG A 460 -19.37 -2.21 4.92
C ARG A 460 -19.75 -2.00 6.38
N GLU A 461 -19.36 -2.93 7.26
CA GLU A 461 -19.56 -2.78 8.70
C GLU A 461 -18.89 -1.50 9.25
N ALA A 462 -17.70 -1.16 8.74
CA ALA A 462 -17.01 0.07 9.16
C ALA A 462 -17.74 1.34 8.69
N VAL A 463 -18.25 1.37 7.45
CA VAL A 463 -19.06 2.49 6.93
C VAL A 463 -20.29 2.74 7.80
N GLU A 464 -20.98 1.68 8.24
CA GLU A 464 -22.15 1.79 9.11
C GLU A 464 -21.80 2.35 10.50
N ASN A 465 -20.65 1.95 11.06
CA ASN A 465 -20.29 2.25 12.44
C ASN A 465 -19.39 3.47 12.61
N VAL A 466 -18.76 4.00 11.55
CA VAL A 466 -17.80 5.12 11.65
C VAL A 466 -18.43 6.39 12.22
N VAL A 467 -19.73 6.59 11.98
CA VAL A 467 -20.49 7.76 12.47
C VAL A 467 -20.68 7.72 13.99
N HIS A 468 -20.56 6.55 14.61
CA HIS A 468 -20.71 6.35 16.06
C HIS A 468 -19.41 6.51 16.84
N ILE A 469 -18.28 6.75 16.15
CA ILE A 469 -16.97 6.90 16.80
C ILE A 469 -16.81 8.33 17.30
N SER A 470 -16.80 8.50 18.63
CA SER A 470 -16.58 9.79 19.29
C SER A 470 -15.10 10.14 19.46
N ASP A 471 -14.22 9.14 19.58
CA ASP A 471 -12.77 9.34 19.74
C ASP A 471 -12.11 9.70 18.40
N THR A 472 -11.47 10.86 18.35
CA THR A 472 -10.78 11.37 17.17
C THR A 472 -9.60 10.51 16.76
N GLU A 473 -8.86 9.94 17.72
CA GLU A 473 -7.70 9.09 17.42
C GLU A 473 -8.15 7.75 16.83
N GLU A 474 -9.20 7.15 17.38
CA GLU A 474 -9.82 5.94 16.84
C GLU A 474 -10.43 6.19 15.44
N SER A 475 -11.14 7.30 15.24
CA SER A 475 -11.69 7.68 13.94
C SER A 475 -10.59 7.77 12.88
N ARG A 476 -9.45 8.40 13.20
CA ARG A 476 -8.29 8.46 12.30
C ARG A 476 -7.75 7.07 11.98
N ARG A 477 -7.64 6.18 12.97
CA ARG A 477 -7.18 4.79 12.77
C ARG A 477 -8.16 4.01 11.88
N VAL A 478 -9.46 4.14 12.11
CA VAL A 478 -10.50 3.47 11.31
C VAL A 478 -10.45 3.92 9.86
N VAL A 479 -10.43 5.22 9.57
CA VAL A 479 -10.36 5.75 8.19
C VAL A 479 -9.10 5.25 7.47
N MET A 480 -7.95 5.26 8.16
CA MET A 480 -6.71 4.72 7.61
C MET A 480 -6.86 3.24 7.24
N VAL A 481 -7.39 2.40 8.13
CA VAL A 481 -7.57 0.98 7.85
C VAL A 481 -8.64 0.75 6.78
N MET A 482 -9.72 1.53 6.74
CA MET A 482 -10.74 1.45 5.67
C MET A 482 -10.12 1.66 4.29
N SER A 483 -9.18 2.60 4.15
CA SER A 483 -8.46 2.81 2.89
C SER A 483 -7.67 1.58 2.44
N LEU A 484 -7.05 0.87 3.39
CA LEU A 484 -6.29 -0.35 3.12
C LEU A 484 -7.21 -1.52 2.75
N LEU A 485 -8.34 -1.68 3.46
CA LEU A 485 -9.36 -2.67 3.13
C LEU A 485 -9.86 -2.47 1.70
N ARG A 486 -10.22 -1.22 1.35
CA ARG A 486 -10.69 -0.85 0.01
C ARG A 486 -9.64 -1.14 -1.06
N GLY A 487 -8.40 -0.68 -0.85
CA GLY A 487 -7.32 -0.88 -1.81
C GLY A 487 -7.04 -2.37 -2.07
N ASN A 488 -7.08 -3.20 -1.02
CA ASN A 488 -6.92 -4.65 -1.18
C ASN A 488 -8.10 -5.30 -1.90
N VAL A 489 -9.36 -4.92 -1.60
CA VAL A 489 -10.53 -5.44 -2.31
C VAL A 489 -10.47 -5.09 -3.79
N GLU A 490 -10.17 -3.83 -4.14
CA GLU A 490 -10.05 -3.39 -5.52
C GLU A 490 -8.93 -4.15 -6.27
N ALA A 491 -7.74 -4.26 -5.67
CA ALA A 491 -6.60 -4.95 -6.25
C ALA A 491 -6.85 -6.46 -6.44
N TRP A 492 -7.41 -7.14 -5.44
CA TRP A 492 -7.64 -8.59 -5.50
C TRP A 492 -8.85 -8.95 -6.37
N CYS A 493 -9.85 -8.07 -6.47
CA CYS A 493 -10.90 -8.26 -7.46
C CYS A 493 -10.34 -8.16 -8.88
N GLU A 494 -9.42 -7.23 -9.15
CA GLU A 494 -8.74 -7.13 -10.43
C GLU A 494 -7.93 -8.40 -10.73
N GLU A 495 -7.16 -8.91 -9.75
CA GLU A 495 -6.41 -10.15 -9.86
C GLU A 495 -7.29 -11.38 -10.13
N ALA A 496 -8.44 -11.49 -9.45
CA ALA A 496 -9.41 -12.57 -9.60
C ALA A 496 -10.36 -12.39 -10.81
N ASN A 497 -10.19 -11.33 -11.61
CA ASN A 497 -11.10 -10.92 -12.68
C ASN A 497 -12.57 -10.75 -12.22
N ARG A 498 -12.77 -10.35 -10.96
CA ARG A 498 -14.06 -9.97 -10.37
C ARG A 498 -14.37 -8.51 -10.68
N LYS A 499 -15.56 -8.25 -11.25
CA LYS A 499 -16.00 -6.89 -11.64
C LYS A 499 -16.97 -6.26 -10.65
N ASP A 500 -17.29 -6.95 -9.58
CA ASP A 500 -18.25 -6.53 -8.56
C ASP A 500 -17.61 -5.77 -7.39
N ALA A 501 -16.33 -5.39 -7.47
CA ALA A 501 -15.62 -4.66 -6.40
C ALA A 501 -16.42 -3.47 -5.83
N THR A 502 -16.94 -2.59 -6.70
CA THR A 502 -17.74 -1.43 -6.30
C THR A 502 -19.03 -1.84 -5.57
N LYS A 503 -19.65 -2.94 -6.02
CA LYS A 503 -20.85 -3.50 -5.41
C LYS A 503 -20.58 -4.16 -4.07
N LEU A 504 -19.47 -4.88 -3.97
CA LEU A 504 -19.01 -5.47 -2.71
C LEU A 504 -18.71 -4.39 -1.67
N LEU A 505 -18.18 -3.25 -2.08
CA LEU A 505 -17.94 -2.14 -1.16
C LEU A 505 -19.22 -1.34 -0.84
N GLY A 506 -20.35 -1.65 -1.47
CA GLY A 506 -21.62 -0.93 -1.28
C GLY A 506 -21.60 0.50 -1.84
N LEU A 507 -20.76 0.74 -2.86
CA LEU A 507 -20.56 2.06 -3.47
C LEU A 507 -21.43 2.27 -4.71
N ASP A 508 -22.19 1.25 -5.14
CA ASP A 508 -23.14 1.31 -6.23
C ASP A 508 -24.47 1.94 -5.79
N GLY A 509 -24.66 3.21 -6.13
CA GLY A 509 -26.00 3.81 -6.28
C GLY A 509 -26.57 4.62 -5.11
N SER A 510 -25.93 4.73 -3.94
CA SER A 510 -26.43 5.64 -2.88
C SER A 510 -25.39 6.19 -1.89
N ALA A 511 -24.10 5.83 -2.01
CA ALA A 511 -23.07 6.20 -1.04
C ALA A 511 -21.87 6.97 -1.62
N ALA A 512 -21.96 7.45 -2.86
CA ALA A 512 -20.89 8.24 -3.51
C ALA A 512 -20.82 9.72 -3.02
N LEU A 513 -21.29 10.01 -1.80
CA LEU A 513 -21.38 11.36 -1.21
C LEU A 513 -20.61 11.51 0.12
N LEU A 514 -19.69 10.59 0.40
CA LEU A 514 -18.63 10.74 1.41
C LEU A 514 -17.28 10.64 0.71
#